data_AF-A0A2M8PVN3-F1
#
_entry.id   AF-A0A2M8PVN3-F1
#
_cell.length_a   1.000
_cell.length_b   1.000
_cell.length_c   1.000
_cell.angle_alpha   90.00
_cell.angle_beta   90.00
_cell.angle_gamma   90.00
#
_symmetry.space_group_name_H-M   'P 1'
#
loop_
_entity.id
_entity.type
_entity.pdbx_description
1 polymer ?
#
loop_
_entity_poly.entity_id
_entity_poly.type
_entity_poly.pdbx_seq_one_letter_code
_entity_poly.pdbx_strand_id
1 'polypeptide(L)'
;MPKHTSSRTARIIRQRRKHRSQRYGTAAKVGTWLGCGFGSIFALFIGGLLTSVITVLGIYAIYARQLPPPEAIVSAQAQNFQTTIFYDRTGKFKIYEVIDPNGGDREYITLDEMPEYLLWATIAIEDARFYSNPGFDPEGIFRAAFVNLTSQQI
;
A
#
# COMPACT_ATOMS: atom_id res chain seq x y z
N MET A 1 -2.02 30.49 -86.19
CA MET A 1 -3.27 29.74 -85.90
C MET A 1 -3.24 29.23 -84.47
N PRO A 2 -4.14 29.67 -83.57
CA PRO A 2 -4.11 29.28 -82.16
C PRO A 2 -4.87 27.97 -81.92
N LYS A 3 -4.29 27.01 -81.17
CA LYS A 3 -4.97 25.77 -80.78
C LYS A 3 -5.53 25.90 -79.36
N HIS A 4 -6.84 25.76 -79.30
CA HIS A 4 -7.71 25.94 -78.14
C HIS A 4 -7.71 24.65 -77.29
N THR A 5 -6.79 24.50 -76.34
CA THR A 5 -6.76 23.32 -75.44
C THR A 5 -6.36 23.70 -74.01
N SER A 6 -7.28 24.25 -73.21
CA SER A 6 -6.98 24.48 -71.78
C SER A 6 -8.23 24.65 -70.91
N SER A 7 -9.05 23.61 -70.77
CA SER A 7 -10.15 23.64 -69.79
C SER A 7 -10.45 22.29 -69.13
N ARG A 8 -10.30 21.18 -69.87
CA ARG A 8 -10.56 19.83 -69.35
C ARG A 8 -9.44 19.30 -68.44
N THR A 9 -8.17 19.48 -68.82
CA THR A 9 -7.00 19.06 -68.03
C THR A 9 -6.86 19.84 -66.72
N ALA A 10 -7.11 21.15 -66.76
CA ALA A 10 -7.11 22.00 -65.57
C ALA A 10 -8.17 21.57 -64.54
N ARG A 11 -9.36 21.15 -65.00
CA ARG A 11 -10.42 20.62 -64.12
C ARG A 11 -10.00 19.34 -63.40
N ILE A 12 -9.37 18.40 -64.10
CA ILE A 12 -8.93 17.11 -63.53
C ILE A 12 -7.82 17.32 -62.48
N ILE A 13 -6.85 18.19 -62.75
CA ILE A 13 -5.77 18.53 -61.80
C ILE A 13 -6.35 19.21 -60.54
N ARG A 14 -7.32 20.12 -60.72
CA ARG A 14 -7.99 20.82 -59.61
C ARG A 14 -8.85 19.88 -58.77
N GLN A 15 -9.53 18.90 -59.37
CA GLN A 15 -10.27 17.85 -58.66
C GLN A 15 -9.34 16.94 -57.86
N ARG A 16 -8.20 16.52 -58.42
CA ARG A 16 -7.21 15.69 -57.71
C ARG A 16 -6.56 16.42 -56.52
N ARG A 17 -6.27 17.72 -56.64
CA ARG A 17 -5.78 18.55 -55.51
C ARG A 17 -6.81 18.63 -54.37
N LYS A 18 -8.09 18.76 -54.68
CA LYS A 18 -9.18 18.85 -53.69
C LYS A 18 -9.38 17.53 -52.92
N HIS A 19 -9.26 16.38 -53.59
CA HIS A 19 -9.32 15.07 -52.93
C HIS A 19 -8.07 14.76 -52.08
N ARG A 20 -6.88 15.22 -52.49
CA ARG A 20 -5.65 15.05 -51.69
C ARG A 20 -5.70 15.91 -50.42
N SER A 21 -6.16 17.16 -50.48
CA SER A 21 -6.30 18.01 -49.29
C SER A 21 -7.40 17.54 -48.33
N GLN A 22 -8.49 16.94 -48.84
CA GLN A 22 -9.52 16.34 -47.99
C GLN A 22 -9.03 15.10 -47.23
N ARG A 23 -8.23 14.22 -47.86
CA ARG A 23 -7.66 13.04 -47.18
C ARG A 23 -6.69 13.41 -46.04
N TYR A 24 -5.87 14.45 -46.22
CA TYR A 24 -4.99 14.95 -45.15
C TYR A 24 -5.76 15.56 -43.98
N GLY A 25 -6.86 16.28 -44.24
CA GLY A 25 -7.71 16.85 -43.19
C GLY A 25 -8.45 15.81 -42.35
N THR A 26 -8.94 14.72 -42.97
CA THR A 26 -9.64 13.64 -42.24
C THR A 26 -8.67 12.76 -41.46
N ALA A 27 -7.50 12.41 -42.03
CA ALA A 27 -6.48 11.63 -41.32
C ALA A 27 -5.87 12.40 -40.14
N ALA A 28 -5.62 13.70 -40.29
CA ALA A 28 -5.16 14.56 -39.19
C ALA A 28 -6.23 14.65 -38.08
N LYS A 29 -7.51 14.81 -38.43
CA LYS A 29 -8.61 14.77 -37.45
C LYS A 29 -8.67 13.43 -36.73
N VAL A 30 -8.62 12.30 -37.41
CA VAL A 30 -8.62 10.97 -36.76
C VAL A 30 -7.43 10.81 -35.80
N GLY A 31 -6.23 11.25 -36.19
CA GLY A 31 -5.06 11.27 -35.31
C GLY A 31 -5.24 12.14 -34.06
N THR A 32 -5.85 13.32 -34.20
CA THR A 32 -6.19 14.18 -33.06
C THR A 32 -7.23 13.55 -32.13
N TRP A 33 -8.27 12.91 -32.68
CA TRP A 33 -9.29 12.23 -31.87
C TRP A 33 -8.75 11.00 -31.13
N LEU A 34 -7.87 10.21 -31.76
CA LEU A 34 -7.18 9.09 -31.12
C LEU A 34 -6.20 9.56 -30.03
N GLY A 35 -5.47 10.65 -30.28
CA GLY A 35 -4.58 11.27 -29.28
C GLY A 35 -5.33 11.83 -28.07
N CYS A 36 -6.45 12.53 -28.30
CA CYS A 36 -7.32 13.01 -27.21
C CYS A 36 -7.94 11.85 -26.44
N GLY A 37 -8.40 10.79 -27.11
CA GLY A 37 -8.94 9.60 -26.46
C GLY A 37 -7.92 8.88 -25.57
N PHE A 38 -6.70 8.70 -26.06
CA PHE A 38 -5.62 8.10 -25.27
C PHE A 38 -5.20 9.00 -24.09
N GLY A 39 -5.15 10.32 -24.30
CA GLY A 39 -4.90 11.29 -23.24
C GLY A 39 -5.97 11.29 -22.15
N SER A 40 -7.24 11.15 -22.51
CA SER A 40 -8.35 11.04 -21.55
C SER A 40 -8.30 9.74 -20.75
N ILE A 41 -8.00 8.61 -21.39
CA ILE A 41 -7.83 7.32 -20.68
C ILE A 41 -6.64 7.39 -19.72
N PHE A 42 -5.53 7.98 -20.14
CA PHE A 42 -4.36 8.18 -19.29
C PHE A 42 -4.67 9.11 -18.10
N ALA A 43 -5.39 10.20 -18.33
CA ALA A 43 -5.81 11.11 -17.27
C ALA A 43 -6.75 10.43 -16.25
N LEU A 44 -7.69 9.59 -16.72
CA LEU A 44 -8.56 8.80 -15.85
C LEU A 44 -7.78 7.77 -15.04
N PHE A 45 -6.77 7.12 -15.63
CA PHE A 45 -5.90 6.18 -14.92
C PHE A 45 -5.11 6.87 -13.80
N ILE A 46 -4.47 8.00 -14.10
CA ILE A 46 -3.74 8.80 -13.11
C ILE A 46 -4.69 9.34 -12.04
N GLY A 47 -5.86 9.82 -12.43
CA GLY A 47 -6.90 10.26 -11.49
C GLY A 47 -7.34 9.14 -10.54
N GLY A 48 -7.57 7.93 -11.06
CA GLY A 48 -7.91 6.75 -10.27
C GLY A 48 -6.79 6.31 -9.32
N LEU A 49 -5.53 6.40 -9.76
CA LEU A 49 -4.38 6.10 -8.90
C LEU A 49 -4.27 7.13 -7.76
N LEU A 50 -4.41 8.41 -8.06
CA LEU A 50 -4.36 9.48 -7.06
C LEU A 50 -5.48 9.36 -6.04
N THR A 51 -6.72 9.11 -6.48
CA THR A 51 -7.83 8.91 -5.54
C THR A 51 -7.61 7.69 -4.66
N SER A 52 -7.12 6.57 -5.21
CA SER A 52 -6.76 5.38 -4.43
C SER A 52 -5.73 5.69 -3.34
N VAL A 53 -4.64 6.39 -3.67
CA VAL A 53 -3.62 6.77 -2.70
C VAL A 53 -4.21 7.68 -1.61
N ILE A 54 -5.01 8.67 -1.99
CA ILE A 54 -5.67 9.57 -1.04
C ILE A 54 -6.61 8.79 -0.11
N THR A 55 -7.36 7.83 -0.65
CA THR A 55 -8.26 6.98 0.15
C THR A 55 -7.48 6.14 1.16
N VAL A 56 -6.39 5.49 0.75
CA VAL A 56 -5.55 4.68 1.64
C VAL A 56 -4.94 5.55 2.75
N LEU A 57 -4.38 6.71 2.40
CA LEU A 57 -3.80 7.64 3.38
C LEU A 57 -4.87 8.21 4.32
N GLY A 58 -6.07 8.50 3.82
CA GLY A 58 -7.19 8.97 4.63
C GLY A 58 -7.64 7.91 5.63
N ILE A 59 -7.78 6.66 5.18
CA ILE A 59 -8.10 5.51 6.05
C ILE A 59 -7.02 5.34 7.12
N TYR A 60 -5.75 5.32 6.71
CA TYR A 60 -4.62 5.24 7.64
C TYR A 60 -4.67 6.36 8.69
N ALA A 61 -4.89 7.61 8.28
CA ALA A 61 -4.95 8.74 9.19
C ALA A 61 -6.12 8.67 10.17
N ILE A 62 -7.28 8.12 9.75
CA ILE A 62 -8.43 7.90 10.63
C ILE A 62 -8.07 6.87 11.70
N TYR A 63 -7.56 5.71 11.32
CA TYR A 63 -7.21 4.65 12.27
C TYR A 63 -6.04 5.06 13.17
N ALA A 64 -5.00 5.70 12.61
CA ALA A 64 -3.85 6.15 13.37
C ALA A 64 -4.22 7.12 14.51
N ARG A 65 -5.24 7.96 14.31
CA ARG A 65 -5.74 8.89 15.34
C ARG A 65 -6.62 8.23 16.40
N GLN A 66 -7.14 7.04 16.14
CA GLN A 66 -7.98 6.29 17.08
C GLN A 66 -7.18 5.31 17.93
N LEU A 67 -5.90 5.09 17.62
CA LEU A 67 -5.05 4.20 18.39
C LEU A 67 -4.84 4.77 19.81
N PRO A 68 -4.96 3.93 20.85
CA PRO A 68 -4.61 4.33 22.20
C PRO A 68 -3.12 4.68 22.27
N PRO A 69 -2.73 5.60 23.17
CA PRO A 69 -1.33 5.89 23.38
C PRO A 69 -0.60 4.63 23.90
N PRO A 70 0.69 4.44 23.61
CA PRO A 70 1.43 3.23 24.00
C PRO A 70 1.33 2.90 25.50
N GLU A 71 1.30 3.92 26.35
CA GLU A 71 1.21 3.76 27.81
C GLU A 71 -0.13 3.14 28.25
N ALA A 72 -1.21 3.40 27.50
CA ALA A 72 -2.51 2.78 27.76
C ALA A 72 -2.49 1.28 27.43
N ILE A 73 -1.70 0.86 26.44
CA ILE A 73 -1.51 -0.56 26.11
C ILE A 73 -0.73 -1.25 27.22
N VAL A 74 0.40 -0.67 27.64
CA VAL A 74 1.24 -1.24 28.71
C VAL A 74 0.45 -1.40 30.01
N SER A 75 -0.30 -0.37 30.40
CA SER A 75 -1.13 -0.42 31.61
C SER A 75 -2.27 -1.43 31.50
N ALA A 76 -2.94 -1.53 30.34
CA ALA A 76 -3.97 -2.54 30.11
C ALA A 76 -3.40 -3.96 30.18
N GLN A 77 -2.21 -4.20 29.62
CA GLN A 77 -1.53 -5.49 29.69
C GLN A 77 -1.13 -5.84 31.12
N ALA A 78 -0.50 -4.90 31.84
CA ALA A 78 -0.06 -5.13 33.22
C ALA A 78 -1.24 -5.46 34.16
N GLN A 79 -2.41 -4.86 33.94
CA GLN A 79 -3.58 -5.06 34.79
C GLN A 79 -4.38 -6.33 34.45
N ASN A 80 -4.48 -6.71 33.18
CA ASN A 80 -5.41 -7.76 32.74
C ASN A 80 -4.73 -9.06 32.30
N PHE A 81 -3.40 -9.09 32.21
CA PHE A 81 -2.66 -10.17 31.56
C PHE A 81 -1.80 -11.02 32.53
N GLN A 82 -2.04 -10.89 33.83
CA GLN A 82 -1.35 -11.68 34.87
C GLN A 82 -2.28 -12.73 35.48
N THR A 83 -1.71 -13.83 35.94
CA THR A 83 -2.40 -14.84 36.75
C THR A 83 -2.73 -14.30 38.15
N THR A 84 -3.78 -14.85 38.78
CA THR A 84 -4.07 -14.49 40.18
C THR A 84 -3.17 -15.28 41.11
N ILE A 85 -2.37 -14.60 41.91
CA ILE A 85 -1.42 -15.22 42.85
C ILE A 85 -1.91 -15.06 44.29
N PHE A 86 -1.97 -16.16 45.03
CA PHE A 86 -2.19 -16.16 46.48
C PHE A 86 -0.86 -16.27 47.20
N TYR A 87 -0.67 -15.42 48.22
CA TYR A 87 0.50 -15.42 49.07
C TYR A 87 0.15 -15.88 50.49
N ASP A 88 1.16 -16.34 51.23
CA ASP A 88 1.06 -16.63 52.65
C ASP A 88 0.80 -15.35 53.48
N ARG A 89 0.54 -15.51 54.79
CA ARG A 89 0.30 -14.36 55.69
C ARG A 89 1.44 -13.34 55.73
N THR A 90 2.65 -13.74 55.36
CA THR A 90 3.81 -12.84 55.33
C THR A 90 3.94 -12.09 54.01
N GLY A 91 3.19 -12.49 52.98
CA GLY A 91 3.26 -11.93 51.64
C GLY A 91 4.51 -12.36 50.86
N LYS A 92 5.36 -13.24 51.42
CA LYS A 92 6.66 -13.59 50.84
C LYS A 92 6.62 -14.86 50.01
N PHE A 93 5.76 -15.80 50.37
CA PHE A 93 5.72 -17.10 49.71
C PHE A 93 4.42 -17.26 48.95
N LYS A 94 4.55 -17.53 47.64
CA LYS A 94 3.45 -17.91 46.77
C LYS A 94 2.94 -19.28 47.19
N ILE A 95 1.68 -19.35 47.59
CA ILE A 95 1.02 -20.59 48.04
C ILE A 95 0.21 -21.23 46.92
N TYR A 96 -0.33 -20.43 46.02
CA TYR A 96 -1.14 -20.91 44.90
C TYR A 96 -1.23 -19.88 43.78
N GLU A 97 -1.48 -20.37 42.57
CA GLU A 97 -1.69 -19.57 41.37
C GLU A 97 -2.92 -20.06 40.62
N VAL A 98 -3.80 -19.14 40.27
CA VAL A 98 -4.93 -19.41 39.40
C VAL A 98 -4.50 -19.13 37.98
N ILE A 99 -4.26 -20.21 37.23
CA ILE A 99 -3.97 -20.18 35.81
C ILE A 99 -5.29 -20.12 35.05
N ASP A 100 -5.49 -19.08 34.26
CA ASP A 100 -6.67 -18.96 33.39
C ASP A 100 -6.55 -20.00 32.25
N PRO A 101 -7.56 -20.87 32.03
CA PRO A 101 -7.54 -21.85 30.93
C PRO A 101 -7.35 -21.23 29.54
N ASN A 102 -7.82 -20.00 29.33
CA ASN A 102 -7.68 -19.25 28.08
C ASN A 102 -6.51 -18.25 28.13
N GLY A 103 -6.11 -17.86 29.34
CA GLY A 103 -5.07 -16.87 29.62
C GLY A 103 -3.68 -17.45 29.90
N GLY A 104 -3.52 -18.75 30.06
CA GLY A 104 -2.22 -19.39 30.28
C GLY A 104 -1.50 -18.95 31.56
N ASP A 105 -0.27 -19.41 31.70
CA ASP A 105 0.64 -19.06 32.81
C ASP A 105 1.46 -17.83 32.40
N ARG A 106 1.25 -16.70 33.10
CA ARG A 106 1.74 -15.38 32.69
C ARG A 106 2.11 -14.53 33.89
N GLU A 107 3.35 -14.06 33.88
CA GLU A 107 3.88 -13.08 34.82
C GLU A 107 4.38 -11.86 34.03
N TYR A 108 3.99 -10.67 34.46
CA TYR A 108 4.46 -9.42 33.86
C TYR A 108 5.71 -8.96 34.59
N ILE A 109 6.77 -8.72 33.81
CA ILE A 109 8.02 -8.12 34.27
C ILE A 109 8.34 -6.93 33.38
N THR A 110 9.05 -5.94 33.93
CA THR A 110 9.48 -4.78 33.15
C THR A 110 10.76 -5.08 32.37
N LEU A 111 11.07 -4.26 31.34
CA LEU A 111 12.24 -4.49 30.48
C LEU A 111 13.57 -4.41 31.25
N ASP A 112 13.64 -3.62 32.32
CA ASP A 112 14.81 -3.48 33.20
C ASP A 112 15.05 -4.69 34.11
N GLU A 113 14.01 -5.50 34.35
CA GLU A 113 14.13 -6.77 35.06
C GLU A 113 14.60 -7.91 34.15
N MET A 114 14.53 -7.72 32.83
CA MET A 114 14.93 -8.74 31.86
C MET A 114 16.46 -8.82 31.70
N PRO A 115 17.04 -10.03 31.63
CA PRO A 115 18.44 -10.19 31.30
C PRO A 115 18.75 -9.67 29.90
N GLU A 116 19.83 -8.88 29.76
CA GLU A 116 20.18 -8.21 28.52
C GLU A 116 20.40 -9.18 27.34
N TYR A 117 20.99 -10.35 27.61
CA TYR A 117 21.21 -11.38 26.59
C TYR A 117 19.89 -11.95 26.04
N LEU A 118 18.83 -12.01 26.84
CA LEU A 118 17.53 -12.51 26.41
C LEU A 118 16.87 -11.50 25.46
N LEU A 119 16.98 -10.21 25.80
CA LEU A 119 16.49 -9.11 24.97
C LEU A 119 17.20 -9.13 23.60
N TRP A 120 18.54 -9.18 23.59
CA TRP A 120 19.30 -9.20 22.33
C TRP A 120 19.09 -10.49 21.52
N ALA A 121 18.98 -11.65 22.17
CA ALA A 121 18.68 -12.91 21.48
C ALA A 121 17.32 -12.87 20.78
N THR A 122 16.30 -12.33 21.46
CA THR A 122 14.96 -12.19 20.89
C THR A 122 14.96 -11.25 19.70
N ILE A 123 15.60 -10.09 19.82
CA ILE A 123 15.75 -9.12 18.72
C ILE A 123 16.49 -9.77 17.54
N ALA A 124 17.58 -10.51 17.79
CA ALA A 124 18.34 -11.14 16.71
C ALA A 124 17.55 -12.20 15.93
N ILE A 125 16.64 -12.93 16.58
CA ILE A 125 15.84 -13.99 15.96
C ILE A 125 14.59 -13.43 15.27
N GLU A 126 13.86 -12.53 15.93
CA GLU A 126 12.56 -12.04 15.44
C GLU A 126 12.72 -10.84 14.48
N ASP A 127 13.53 -9.84 14.84
CA ASP A 127 13.72 -8.63 14.05
C ASP A 127 15.07 -7.95 14.35
N ALA A 128 16.12 -8.37 13.66
CA ALA A 128 17.47 -7.86 13.89
C ALA A 128 17.61 -6.34 13.65
N ARG A 129 16.64 -5.71 12.99
CA ARG A 129 16.64 -4.26 12.69
C ARG A 129 15.73 -3.47 13.63
N PHE A 130 15.16 -4.09 14.66
CA PHE A 130 14.13 -3.52 15.55
C PHE A 130 14.33 -2.04 15.91
N TYR A 131 15.53 -1.66 16.38
CA TYR A 131 15.83 -0.27 16.79
C TYR A 131 16.03 0.73 15.65
N SER A 132 16.19 0.25 14.42
CA SER A 132 16.51 1.07 13.24
C SER A 132 15.43 1.06 12.17
N ASN A 133 14.52 0.10 12.22
CA ASN A 133 13.48 -0.06 11.22
C ASN A 133 12.30 0.90 11.49
N PRO A 134 11.53 1.26 10.45
CA PRO A 134 10.41 2.19 10.59
C PRO A 134 9.12 1.53 11.14
N GLY A 135 9.21 0.33 11.71
CA GLY A 135 8.07 -0.48 12.19
C GLY A 135 7.38 -1.34 11.11
N PHE A 136 7.89 -1.33 9.89
CA PHE A 136 7.43 -2.20 8.80
C PHE A 136 8.61 -2.58 7.90
N ASP A 137 8.50 -3.72 7.21
CA ASP A 137 9.52 -4.22 6.28
C ASP A 137 9.02 -4.15 4.84
N PRO A 138 9.34 -3.06 4.08
CA PRO A 138 8.90 -2.91 2.70
C PRO A 138 9.35 -4.08 1.82
N GLU A 139 10.59 -4.54 2.02
CA GLU A 139 11.16 -5.65 1.27
C GLU A 139 10.38 -6.95 1.54
N GLY A 140 10.09 -7.24 2.81
CA GLY A 140 9.25 -8.35 3.23
C GLY A 140 7.84 -8.29 2.63
N ILE A 141 7.21 -7.11 2.60
CA ILE A 141 5.88 -6.90 1.99
C ILE A 141 5.93 -7.19 0.48
N PHE A 142 6.91 -6.64 -0.24
CA PHE A 142 7.05 -6.90 -1.68
C PHE A 142 7.35 -8.36 -1.97
N ARG A 143 8.20 -8.99 -1.18
CA ARG A 143 8.52 -10.42 -1.30
C ARG A 143 7.28 -11.27 -1.07
N ALA A 144 6.50 -10.99 -0.02
CA ALA A 144 5.25 -11.70 0.26
C ALA A 144 4.22 -11.52 -0.85
N ALA A 145 4.06 -10.29 -1.37
CA ALA A 145 3.17 -10.02 -2.50
C ALA A 145 3.61 -10.78 -3.76
N PHE A 146 4.91 -10.79 -4.07
CA PHE A 146 5.46 -11.56 -5.19
C PHE A 146 5.21 -13.06 -5.02
N VAL A 147 5.54 -13.61 -3.85
CA VAL A 147 5.32 -15.02 -3.53
C VAL A 147 3.83 -15.37 -3.66
N ASN A 148 2.91 -14.56 -3.15
CA ASN A 148 1.46 -14.82 -3.26
C ASN A 148 0.95 -14.77 -4.71
N LEU A 149 1.55 -13.95 -5.57
CA LEU A 149 1.17 -13.88 -6.99
C LEU A 149 1.75 -15.03 -7.81
N THR A 150 2.95 -15.51 -7.47
CA THR A 150 3.60 -16.61 -8.18
C THR A 150 3.20 -17.98 -7.66
N SER A 151 2.87 -18.07 -6.36
CA SER A 151 2.43 -19.30 -5.71
C SER A 151 0.93 -19.39 -5.87
N GLN A 152 0.44 -20.29 -6.71
CA GLN A 152 -1.00 -20.54 -6.92
C GLN A 152 -1.67 -21.24 -5.72
N GLN A 153 -1.46 -20.74 -4.50
CA GLN A 153 -2.21 -21.17 -3.33
C GLN A 153 -3.18 -20.05 -2.95
N ILE A 154 -4.37 -20.16 -3.53
CA ILE A 154 -5.62 -19.69 -2.91
C ILE A 154 -6.14 -20.85 -2.06
#